data_AF-A0A6J2XI90-F1
#
_entry.id   AF-A0A6J2XI90-F1
#
_cell.length_a   1.000
_cell.length_b   1.000
_cell.length_c   1.000
_cell.angle_alpha   90.00
_cell.angle_beta   90.00
_cell.angle_gamma   90.00
#
_symmetry.space_group_name_H-M   'P 1'
#
loop_
_entity.id
_entity.type
_entity.pdbx_description
1 polymer ?
#
loop_
_entity_poly.entity_id
_entity_poly.type
_entity_poly.pdbx_seq_one_letter_code
_entity_poly.pdbx_strand_id
1 'polypeptide(L)'
;MSEVVFFVVYGSGLTFQIFVLAYSTNEVKDQSLAIYSALWNSLWYNTDQSTKKSIIIMMAASQRPLLLTIGPFGPMTLDSAIAVMKAAYSYATLMANTMGSN
;
A
#
# COMPACT_ATOMS: atom_id res chain seq x y z
N MET A 1 19.99 27.74 -7.07
CA MET A 1 20.00 26.45 -7.82
C MET A 1 20.17 25.24 -6.90
N SER A 2 21.05 25.29 -5.89
CA SER A 2 21.28 24.17 -4.95
C SER A 2 20.03 23.73 -4.16
N GLU A 3 19.25 24.67 -3.60
CA GLU A 3 18.07 24.30 -2.78
C GLU A 3 16.97 23.58 -3.56
N VAL A 4 16.67 24.03 -4.78
CA VAL A 4 15.71 23.37 -5.66
C VAL A 4 16.14 21.95 -5.99
N VAL A 5 17.44 21.73 -6.20
CA VAL A 5 17.99 20.39 -6.45
C VAL A 5 17.80 19.49 -5.23
N PHE A 6 18.00 19.98 -4.01
CA PHE A 6 17.73 19.21 -2.78
C PHE A 6 16.26 18.80 -2.67
N PHE A 7 15.32 19.73 -2.90
CA PHE A 7 13.88 19.42 -2.85
C PHE A 7 13.47 18.37 -3.89
N VAL A 8 13.96 18.50 -5.12
CA VAL A 8 13.64 17.57 -6.21
C VAL A 8 14.20 16.17 -5.92
N VAL A 9 15.47 16.08 -5.50
CA VAL A 9 16.10 14.80 -5.17
C VAL A 9 15.36 14.12 -4.01
N TYR A 10 15.05 14.87 -2.94
CA TYR A 10 14.36 14.33 -1.78
C TYR A 10 12.94 13.85 -2.12
N GLY A 11 12.17 14.65 -2.87
CA GLY A 11 10.83 14.29 -3.32
C GLY A 11 10.82 13.06 -4.23
N SER A 12 11.81 12.95 -5.13
CA SER A 12 11.96 11.77 -6.00
C SER A 12 12.27 10.50 -5.20
N GLY A 13 13.12 10.59 -4.17
CA GLY A 13 13.45 9.48 -3.27
C GLY A 13 12.24 8.99 -2.49
N LEU A 14 11.43 9.92 -1.95
CA LEU A 14 10.19 9.56 -1.26
C LEU A 14 9.19 8.87 -2.19
N THR A 15 9.04 9.37 -3.42
CA THR A 15 8.16 8.77 -4.43
C THR A 15 8.62 7.36 -4.79
N PHE A 16 9.92 7.16 -4.98
CA PHE A 16 10.50 5.85 -5.26
C PHE A 16 10.28 4.87 -4.10
N GLN A 17 10.50 5.30 -2.86
CA GLN A 17 10.27 4.48 -1.67
C GLN A 17 8.81 4.01 -1.59
N ILE A 18 7.86 4.91 -1.83
CA ILE A 18 6.44 4.57 -1.83
C ILE A 18 6.10 3.61 -2.99
N PHE A 19 6.68 3.82 -4.16
CA PHE A 19 6.47 2.95 -5.32
C PHE A 19 6.93 1.50 -5.05
N VAL A 20 8.12 1.32 -4.49
CA VAL A 20 8.66 -0.01 -4.13
C VAL A 20 7.78 -0.70 -3.10
N LEU A 21 7.30 0.03 -2.09
CA LEU A 21 6.42 -0.50 -1.06
C LEU A 21 5.05 -0.90 -1.62
N ALA A 22 4.46 -0.06 -2.49
CA ALA A 22 3.19 -0.35 -3.14
C ALA A 22 3.28 -1.59 -4.04
N TYR A 23 4.37 -1.72 -4.81
CA TYR A 23 4.62 -2.90 -5.65
C TYR A 23 4.71 -4.18 -4.80
N SER A 24 5.52 -4.15 -3.74
CA SER A 24 5.69 -5.27 -2.83
C SER A 24 4.38 -5.68 -2.15
N THR A 25 3.55 -4.70 -1.79
CA THR A 25 2.26 -4.95 -1.13
C THR A 25 1.24 -5.57 -2.09
N ASN A 26 1.23 -5.16 -3.37
CA ASN A 26 0.38 -5.77 -4.38
C ASN A 26 0.75 -7.24 -4.62
N GLU A 27 2.04 -7.54 -4.78
CA GLU A 27 2.51 -8.91 -4.97
C GLU A 27 2.13 -9.80 -3.77
N VAL A 28 2.34 -9.32 -2.55
CA VAL A 28 1.95 -10.03 -1.32
C VAL A 28 0.44 -10.25 -1.25
N LYS A 29 -0.36 -9.28 -1.70
CA LYS A 29 -1.82 -9.39 -1.75
C LYS A 29 -2.28 -10.45 -2.76
N ASP A 30 -1.70 -10.48 -3.95
CA ASP A 30 -2.02 -11.45 -4.99
C ASP A 30 -1.64 -12.88 -4.54
N GLN A 31 -0.46 -13.04 -3.96
CA GLN A 31 -0.02 -14.32 -3.40
C GLN A 31 -0.93 -14.77 -2.23
N SER A 32 -1.36 -13.85 -1.37
CA SER A 32 -2.28 -14.16 -0.27
C SER A 32 -3.66 -14.62 -0.77
N LEU A 33 -4.16 -14.00 -1.83
CA LEU A 33 -5.39 -14.42 -2.52
C LEU A 33 -5.25 -15.80 -3.17
N ALA A 34 -4.11 -16.06 -3.81
CA ALA A 34 -3.80 -17.37 -4.39
C ALA A 34 -3.77 -18.46 -3.30
N ILE A 35 -3.10 -18.21 -2.18
CA ILE A 35 -3.05 -19.12 -1.03
C ILE A 35 -4.46 -19.36 -0.44
N TYR A 36 -5.25 -18.31 -0.26
CA TYR A 36 -6.65 -18.43 0.18
C TYR A 36 -7.47 -19.31 -0.78
N SER A 37 -7.35 -19.10 -2.09
CA SER A 37 -8.07 -19.88 -3.09
C SER A 37 -7.63 -21.35 -3.13
N ALA A 38 -6.33 -21.63 -2.92
CA ALA A 38 -5.79 -22.97 -2.85
C ALA A 38 -6.24 -23.70 -1.57
N LEU A 39 -6.25 -23.01 -0.42
CA LEU A 39 -6.79 -23.54 0.84
C LEU A 39 -8.29 -23.81 0.75
N TRP A 40 -9.05 -22.92 0.10
CA TRP A 40 -10.48 -23.09 -0.11
C TRP A 40 -10.82 -24.30 -0.99
N ASN A 41 -10.04 -24.51 -2.06
CA ASN A 41 -10.18 -25.67 -2.95
C ASN A 41 -9.57 -26.96 -2.39
N SER A 42 -8.74 -26.89 -1.34
CA SER A 42 -8.32 -28.07 -0.61
C SER A 42 -9.53 -28.70 0.09
N LEU A 43 -9.57 -30.03 0.24
CA LEU A 43 -10.61 -30.72 1.02
C LEU A 43 -10.44 -30.44 2.53
N TRP A 44 -10.36 -29.18 2.94
CA TRP A 44 -10.09 -28.70 4.30
C TRP A 44 -11.11 -29.21 5.33
N TYR A 45 -12.32 -29.56 4.87
CA TYR A 45 -13.38 -30.16 5.67
C TYR A 45 -13.17 -31.64 5.97
N ASN A 46 -12.32 -32.34 5.21
CA ASN A 46 -12.01 -33.77 5.36
C ASN A 46 -10.65 -34.03 6.02
N THR A 47 -10.03 -32.98 6.55
CA THR A 47 -8.71 -32.97 7.18
C THR A 47 -8.84 -32.95 8.71
N ASP A 48 -7.82 -33.45 9.40
CA ASP A 48 -7.75 -33.57 10.85
C ASP A 48 -8.05 -32.25 11.59
N GLN A 49 -8.64 -32.34 12.78
CA GLN A 49 -9.19 -31.19 13.53
C GLN A 49 -8.14 -30.11 13.84
N SER A 50 -6.88 -30.53 14.02
CA SER A 50 -5.71 -29.69 14.26
C SER A 50 -5.37 -28.84 13.02
N THR A 51 -5.24 -29.48 11.86
CA THR A 51 -4.93 -28.84 10.59
C THR A 51 -6.08 -27.98 10.09
N LYS A 52 -7.34 -28.37 10.35
CA LYS A 52 -8.52 -27.54 10.05
C LYS A 52 -8.48 -26.18 10.76
N LYS A 53 -8.10 -26.15 12.04
CA LYS A 53 -7.92 -24.89 12.79
C LYS A 53 -6.81 -24.04 12.18
N SER A 54 -5.68 -24.65 11.84
CA SER A 54 -4.56 -23.96 11.21
C SER A 54 -4.93 -23.35 9.85
N ILE A 55 -5.69 -24.08 9.02
CA ILE A 55 -6.19 -23.60 7.72
C ILE A 55 -7.13 -22.40 7.89
N ILE A 56 -8.05 -22.45 8.85
CA ILE A 56 -8.96 -21.32 9.14
C ILE A 56 -8.18 -20.10 9.62
N ILE A 57 -7.18 -20.28 10.48
CA ILE A 57 -6.31 -19.20 10.95
C ILE A 57 -5.51 -18.60 9.79
N MET A 58 -4.94 -19.43 8.92
CA MET A 58 -4.23 -18.97 7.72
C MET A 58 -5.15 -18.21 6.77
N MET A 59 -6.36 -18.72 6.48
CA MET A 59 -7.33 -18.02 5.65
C MET A 59 -7.74 -16.66 6.26
N ALA A 60 -7.99 -16.61 7.58
CA ALA A 60 -8.30 -15.37 8.28
C ALA A 60 -7.12 -14.37 8.28
N ALA A 61 -5.89 -14.88 8.37
CA ALA A 61 -4.68 -14.06 8.30
C ALA A 61 -4.43 -13.54 6.86
N SER A 62 -4.64 -14.36 5.83
CA SER A 62 -4.51 -13.96 4.42
C SER A 62 -5.57 -12.95 3.98
N GLN A 63 -6.76 -12.97 4.60
CA GLN A 63 -7.80 -11.96 4.40
C GLN A 63 -7.53 -10.64 5.13
N ARG A 64 -6.57 -10.59 6.05
CA ARG A 64 -6.01 -9.36 6.56
C ARG A 64 -4.79 -9.02 5.72
N PRO A 65 -4.95 -8.32 4.57
CA PRO A 65 -3.79 -7.80 3.88
C PRO A 65 -2.92 -7.07 4.90
N LEU A 66 -1.61 -7.28 4.87
CA LEU A 66 -0.63 -6.44 5.56
C LEU A 66 -0.74 -5.03 4.97
N LEU A 67 -1.83 -4.35 5.27
CA LEU A 67 -2.02 -2.94 5.09
C LEU A 67 -1.17 -2.35 6.19
N LEU A 68 0.10 -2.12 5.87
CA LEU A 68 0.97 -1.24 6.64
C LEU A 68 0.22 0.08 6.76
N THR A 69 -0.49 0.23 7.88
CA THR A 69 -1.33 1.39 8.10
C THR A 69 -0.40 2.44 8.66
N ILE A 70 -0.20 3.54 7.92
CA ILE A 70 0.56 4.68 8.44
C ILE A 70 -0.38 5.44 9.38
N GLY A 71 -0.60 4.90 10.58
CA GLY A 71 -1.43 5.49 11.63
C GLY A 71 -2.79 6.04 11.12
N PRO A 72 -3.12 7.33 11.33
CA PRO A 72 -4.40 7.92 10.92
C PRO A 72 -4.54 8.16 9.40
N PHE A 73 -3.48 7.95 8.61
CA PHE A 73 -3.46 8.23 7.17
C PHE A 73 -3.96 7.06 6.32
N GLY A 74 -4.38 5.97 6.95
CA GLY A 74 -4.95 4.82 6.28
C GLY A 74 -3.91 3.83 5.74
N PRO A 75 -4.34 2.84 4.95
CA PRO A 75 -3.46 1.80 4.43
C PRO A 75 -2.42 2.41 3.47
N MET A 76 -1.15 2.03 3.61
CA MET A 76 -0.07 2.37 2.69
C MET A 76 -0.23 1.58 1.39
N THR A 77 -1.26 1.93 0.62
CA THR A 77 -1.53 1.37 -0.70
C THR A 77 -1.13 2.35 -1.79
N LEU A 78 -1.10 1.87 -3.03
CA LEU A 78 -0.83 2.66 -4.23
C LEU A 78 -1.75 3.90 -4.32
N ASP A 79 -2.99 3.78 -3.83
CA ASP A 79 -3.94 4.90 -3.74
C ASP A 79 -3.48 6.01 -2.80
N SER A 80 -2.86 5.66 -1.67
CA SER A 80 -2.31 6.64 -0.72
C SER A 80 -1.16 7.43 -1.34
N ALA A 81 -0.31 6.77 -2.15
CA ALA A 81 0.77 7.42 -2.89
C ALA A 81 0.23 8.47 -3.87
N ILE A 82 -0.80 8.09 -4.63
CA ILE A 82 -1.48 8.97 -5.58
C ILE A 82 -2.16 10.13 -4.84
N ALA A 83 -2.78 9.87 -3.68
CA ALA A 83 -3.41 10.88 -2.86
C ALA A 83 -2.41 11.93 -2.35
N VAL A 84 -1.24 11.49 -1.85
CA VAL A 84 -0.16 12.38 -1.40
C VAL A 84 0.38 13.23 -2.55
N MET A 85 0.63 12.63 -3.72
CA MET A 85 1.04 13.38 -4.91
C MET A 85 -0.02 14.43 -5.29
N LYS A 86 -1.30 14.04 -5.37
CA LYS A 86 -2.40 14.97 -5.69
C LYS A 86 -2.49 16.11 -4.69
N ALA A 87 -2.32 15.84 -3.41
CA ALA A 87 -2.32 16.86 -2.37
C ALA A 87 -1.14 17.84 -2.53
N ALA A 88 0.06 17.33 -2.80
CA ALA A 88 1.24 18.16 -3.05
C ALA A 88 1.07 19.05 -4.28
N TYR A 89 0.58 18.48 -5.40
CA TYR A 89 0.28 19.25 -6.62
C TYR A 89 -0.81 20.31 -6.40
N SER A 90 -1.87 19.96 -5.67
CA SER A 90 -2.95 20.90 -5.32
C SER A 90 -2.41 22.07 -4.50
N TYR A 91 -1.60 21.78 -3.48
CA TYR A 91 -0.99 22.81 -2.63
C TYR A 91 -0.03 23.71 -3.42
N ALA A 92 0.82 23.12 -4.27
CA ALA A 92 1.71 23.87 -5.16
C ALA A 92 0.93 24.78 -6.12
N THR A 93 -0.16 24.28 -6.70
CA THR A 93 -1.02 25.02 -7.63
C THR A 93 -1.75 26.16 -6.92
N LEU A 94 -2.26 25.94 -5.71
CA LEU A 94 -2.88 26.98 -4.89
C LEU A 94 -1.88 28.10 -4.58
N MET A 95 -0.69 27.75 -4.10
CA MET A 95 0.35 28.74 -3.79
C MET A 95 0.75 29.54 -5.03
N ALA A 96 0.94 28.88 -6.17
CA ALA A 96 1.27 29.54 -7.44
C ALA A 96 0.15 30.50 -7.91
N ASN A 97 -1.12 30.11 -7.79
CA ASN A 97 -2.25 30.98 -8.14
C ASN A 97 -2.37 32.19 -7.21
N THR A 98 -2.12 32.03 -5.91
CA THR A 98 -2.15 33.16 -4.97
C THR A 98 -1.01 34.16 -5.18
N MET A 99 0.15 33.71 -5.67
CA MET A 99 1.29 34.57 -5.98
C MET A 99 1.15 35.32 -7.32
N GLY A 100 0.37 34.79 -8.26
CA GLY A 100 0.08 35.43 -9.56
C GLY A 100 -1.06 36.45 -9.54
N SER A 101 -1.71 36.64 -8.39
CA SER A 101 -2.82 37.58 -8.19
C SER A 101 -2.35 38.93 -7.58
N ASN A 102 -1.31 39.54 -8.17
CA ASN A 102 -0.92 40.94 -7.96
C ASN A 102 -0.80 41.66 -9.30
#